data_AF-A0A1E5LA47-F1
#
_entry.id   AF-A0A1E5LA47-F1
#
_cell.length_a   1.000
_cell.length_b   1.000
_cell.length_c   1.000
_cell.angle_alpha   90.00
_cell.angle_beta   90.00
_cell.angle_gamma   90.00
#
_symmetry.space_group_name_H-M   'P 1'
#
loop_
_entity.id
_entity.type
_entity.pdbx_description
1 polymer ?
#
loop_
_entity_poly.entity_id
_entity_poly.type
_entity_poly.pdbx_seq_one_letter_code
_entity_poly.pdbx_strand_id
1 'polypeptide(L)'
;MNDTFVTKVKKFLALLLIAGVLTGISYLIVYKVSLLPNGYNIVLVKNDSISLKSFNMVGMEKNIIDVNFSEKDIWKIGAIEDEIKRQKEFFWLFFSAVTISIFLLVYKLRKRMKFWKAIFESNIIISVLFPIVHISSSVNRISNLIS
;
A
#
# COMPACT_ATOMS: atom_id res chain seq x y z
N MET A 1 32.12 2.42 27.14
CA MET A 1 30.75 2.27 26.60
C MET A 1 30.38 0.79 26.72
N ASN A 2 29.24 0.43 27.31
CA ASN A 2 28.92 -0.97 27.63
C ASN A 2 28.69 -1.78 26.33
N ASP A 3 29.45 -2.86 26.09
CA ASP A 3 29.42 -3.64 24.83
C ASP A 3 28.03 -4.18 24.46
N THR A 4 27.21 -4.41 25.49
CA THR A 4 25.80 -4.81 25.35
C THR A 4 24.93 -3.72 24.71
N PHE A 5 25.20 -2.44 25.01
CA PHE A 5 24.51 -1.30 24.43
C PHE A 5 24.87 -1.14 22.96
N VAL A 6 26.17 -1.20 22.62
CA VAL A 6 26.65 -1.12 21.23
C VAL A 6 26.01 -2.17 20.35
N THR A 7 25.90 -3.41 20.85
CA THR A 7 25.29 -4.52 20.12
C THR A 7 23.79 -4.32 19.88
N LYS A 8 23.05 -3.77 20.85
CA LYS A 8 21.63 -3.43 20.68
C LYS A 8 21.44 -2.35 19.63
N VAL A 9 22.24 -1.28 19.68
CA VAL A 9 22.19 -0.18 18.72
C VAL A 9 22.48 -0.69 17.31
N LYS A 10 23.53 -1.49 17.11
CA LYS A 10 23.85 -2.09 15.80
C LYS A 10 22.69 -2.91 15.23
N LYS A 11 22.02 -3.73 16.06
CA LYS A 11 20.86 -4.54 15.65
C LYS A 11 19.66 -3.66 15.28
N PHE A 12 19.41 -2.59 16.02
CA PHE A 12 18.34 -1.66 15.73
C PHE A 12 18.60 -0.90 14.41
N LEU A 13 19.82 -0.40 14.20
CA LEU A 13 20.22 0.27 12.96
C LEU A 13 20.11 -0.67 11.75
N ALA A 14 20.53 -1.93 11.90
CA ALA A 14 20.39 -2.93 10.85
C ALA A 14 18.91 -3.17 10.50
N LEU A 15 18.02 -3.25 11.50
CA LEU A 15 16.59 -3.38 11.27
C LEU A 15 16.02 -2.15 10.55
N LEU A 16 16.43 -0.95 10.95
CA LEU A 16 15.99 0.31 10.33
C LEU A 16 16.44 0.39 8.87
N LEU A 17 17.67 0.00 8.58
CA LEU A 17 18.19 -0.07 7.21
C LEU A 17 17.35 -1.03 6.35
N ILE A 18 17.09 -2.24 6.85
CA ILE A 18 16.28 -3.24 6.14
C ILE A 18 14.86 -2.71 5.91
N ALA A 19 14.24 -2.12 6.93
CA ALA A 19 12.93 -1.50 6.81
C ALA A 19 12.93 -0.37 5.76
N GLY A 20 13.95 0.49 5.75
CA GLY A 20 14.09 1.55 4.75
C GLY A 20 14.18 1.00 3.32
N VAL A 21 14.97 -0.06 3.11
CA VAL A 21 15.08 -0.72 1.80
C VAL A 21 13.74 -1.33 1.38
N LEU A 22 13.06 -2.06 2.27
CA LEU A 22 11.76 -2.69 1.97
C LEU A 22 10.67 -1.64 1.66
N THR A 23 10.65 -0.54 2.39
CA THR A 23 9.76 0.60 2.14
C THR A 23 10.06 1.27 0.79
N GLY A 24 11.34 1.42 0.44
CA GLY A 24 11.78 1.95 -0.85
C GLY A 24 11.39 1.04 -2.02
N ILE A 25 11.57 -0.27 -1.88
CA ILE A 25 11.12 -1.27 -2.87
C ILE A 25 9.59 -1.20 -3.03
N SER A 26 8.87 -1.12 -1.92
CA SER A 26 7.40 -1.00 -1.93
C SER A 26 6.94 0.27 -2.64
N TYR A 27 7.67 1.37 -2.49
CA TYR A 27 7.38 2.61 -3.22
C TYR A 27 7.52 2.40 -4.74
N LEU A 28 8.59 1.75 -5.19
CA LEU A 28 8.80 1.46 -6.61
C LEU A 28 7.69 0.56 -7.17
N ILE A 29 7.28 -0.46 -6.42
CA ILE A 29 6.20 -1.37 -6.81
C ILE A 29 4.88 -0.60 -7.05
N VAL A 30 4.53 0.33 -6.16
CA VAL A 30 3.27 1.07 -6.26
C VAL A 30 3.32 2.19 -7.29
N TYR A 31 4.38 2.99 -7.28
CA TYR A 31 4.41 4.24 -8.05
C TYR A 31 5.11 4.11 -9.41
N LYS A 32 6.00 3.12 -9.59
CA LYS A 32 6.67 2.89 -10.88
C LYS A 32 6.08 1.71 -11.63
N VAL A 33 5.86 0.58 -10.95
CA VAL A 33 5.26 -0.61 -11.57
C VAL A 33 3.73 -0.52 -11.63
N SER A 34 3.12 0.38 -10.83
CA SER A 34 1.66 0.53 -10.76
C SER A 34 0.95 -0.75 -10.31
N LEU A 35 1.57 -1.53 -9.41
CA LEU A 35 0.94 -2.73 -8.86
C LEU A 35 -0.15 -2.33 -7.86
N LEU A 36 -1.39 -2.29 -8.33
CA LEU A 36 -2.56 -1.82 -7.58
C LEU A 36 -3.68 -2.88 -7.63
N PRO A 37 -3.57 -4.01 -6.92
CA PRO A 37 -4.57 -5.07 -6.93
C PRO A 37 -5.99 -4.54 -6.66
N ASN A 38 -6.93 -4.76 -7.59
CA ASN A 38 -8.31 -4.23 -7.52
C ASN A 38 -8.41 -2.69 -7.40
N GLY A 39 -7.33 -1.96 -7.70
CA GLY A 39 -7.28 -0.52 -7.61
C GLY A 39 -7.53 0.18 -8.93
N TYR A 40 -7.45 1.52 -8.88
CA TYR A 40 -7.49 2.39 -10.04
C TYR A 40 -6.20 3.20 -10.21
N ASN A 41 -5.90 3.58 -11.45
CA ASN A 41 -4.88 4.56 -11.80
C ASN A 41 -5.44 5.54 -12.84
N ILE A 42 -4.95 6.77 -12.84
CA ILE A 42 -5.37 7.79 -13.81
C ILE A 42 -4.58 7.58 -15.10
N VAL A 43 -5.29 7.57 -16.22
CA VAL A 43 -4.69 7.58 -17.57
C VAL A 43 -4.67 9.00 -18.11
N LEU A 44 -5.80 9.70 -18.03
CA LEU A 44 -5.96 11.05 -18.57
C LEU A 44 -7.02 11.81 -17.79
N VAL A 45 -6.80 13.11 -17.62
CA VAL A 45 -7.76 14.06 -17.03
C VAL A 45 -8.01 15.17 -18.04
N LYS A 46 -9.28 15.50 -18.26
CA LYS A 46 -9.75 16.64 -19.07
C LYS A 46 -10.70 17.49 -18.21
N ASN A 47 -11.14 18.63 -18.73
CA ASN A 47 -11.97 19.59 -17.98
C ASN A 47 -13.30 18.99 -17.48
N ASP A 48 -13.89 18.06 -18.23
CA ASP A 48 -15.20 17.47 -17.98
C ASP A 48 -15.18 15.94 -17.89
N SER A 49 -14.01 15.32 -17.98
CA SER A 49 -13.89 13.87 -18.12
C SER A 49 -12.59 13.32 -17.55
N ILE A 50 -12.66 12.07 -17.10
CA ILE A 50 -11.52 11.33 -16.56
C ILE A 50 -11.46 9.92 -17.18
N SER A 51 -10.26 9.49 -17.53
CA SER A 51 -9.97 8.14 -18.00
C SER A 51 -9.20 7.39 -16.93
N LEU A 52 -9.74 6.27 -16.47
CA LEU A 52 -9.20 5.45 -15.39
C LEU A 52 -8.82 4.07 -15.89
N LYS A 53 -7.63 3.61 -15.52
CA LYS A 53 -7.22 2.22 -15.66
C LYS A 53 -7.58 1.47 -14.39
N SER A 54 -8.40 0.43 -14.53
CA SER A 54 -8.74 -0.50 -13.46
C SER A 54 -7.87 -1.76 -13.52
N PHE A 55 -7.57 -2.33 -12.35
CA PHE A 55 -6.74 -3.52 -12.22
C PHE A 55 -7.52 -4.67 -11.59
N ASN A 56 -7.15 -5.91 -11.90
CA ASN A 56 -7.69 -7.10 -11.26
C ASN A 56 -6.94 -7.43 -9.95
N MET A 57 -7.30 -8.54 -9.30
CA MET A 57 -6.74 -8.95 -8.01
C MET A 57 -5.23 -9.25 -8.04
N VAL A 58 -4.66 -9.53 -9.21
CA VAL A 58 -3.21 -9.76 -9.37
C VAL A 58 -2.47 -8.51 -9.86
N GLY A 59 -3.17 -7.37 -9.99
CA GLY A 59 -2.61 -6.11 -10.43
C GLY A 59 -2.38 -6.02 -11.94
N MET A 60 -2.99 -6.90 -12.73
CA MET A 60 -3.01 -6.77 -14.19
C MET A 60 -4.13 -5.84 -14.62
N GLU A 61 -3.90 -5.12 -15.71
CA GLU A 61 -4.91 -4.26 -16.32
C GLU A 61 -6.18 -5.08 -16.64
N LYS A 62 -7.32 -4.57 -16.17
CA LYS A 62 -8.62 -5.16 -16.41
C LYS A 62 -9.33 -4.43 -17.53
N ASN A 63 -9.61 -3.14 -17.32
CA ASN A 63 -10.33 -2.26 -18.27
C ASN A 63 -9.85 -0.81 -18.15
N ILE A 64 -10.02 -0.06 -19.24
CA ILE A 64 -10.01 1.42 -19.23
C ILE A 64 -11.47 1.89 -19.12
N ILE A 65 -11.72 2.87 -18.25
CA ILE A 65 -13.03 3.42 -17.94
C ILE A 65 -12.98 4.92 -18.24
N ASP A 66 -13.71 5.36 -19.25
CA ASP A 66 -13.87 6.77 -19.58
C ASP A 66 -15.18 7.29 -18.98
N VAL A 67 -15.10 8.32 -18.15
CA VAL A 67 -16.25 8.91 -17.46
C VAL A 67 -16.34 10.38 -17.84
N ASN A 68 -17.49 10.78 -18.37
CA ASN A 68 -17.82 12.17 -18.65
C ASN A 68 -18.76 12.69 -17.57
N PHE A 69 -18.48 13.87 -17.03
CA PHE A 69 -19.25 14.49 -15.97
C PHE A 69 -20.05 15.67 -16.51
N SER A 70 -21.24 15.88 -15.94
CA SER A 70 -21.99 17.12 -16.15
C SER A 70 -21.29 18.28 -15.42
N GLU A 71 -21.58 19.54 -15.79
CA GLU A 71 -21.00 20.71 -15.11
C GLU A 71 -21.18 20.68 -13.57
N LYS A 72 -22.30 20.13 -13.11
CA LYS A 72 -22.63 20.00 -11.68
C LYS A 72 -21.79 18.92 -10.96
N ASP A 73 -21.17 18.02 -11.71
CA ASP A 73 -20.41 16.86 -11.22
C ASP A 73 -18.91 16.96 -11.49
N ILE A 74 -18.43 18.04 -12.13
CA ILE A 74 -16.99 18.25 -12.41
C ILE A 74 -16.14 18.14 -11.14
N TRP A 75 -16.68 18.54 -9.99
CA TRP A 75 -16.00 18.41 -8.69
C TRP A 75 -15.61 16.96 -8.35
N LYS A 76 -16.30 15.95 -8.91
CA LYS A 76 -15.98 14.54 -8.70
C LYS A 76 -14.62 14.15 -9.26
N ILE A 77 -14.12 14.85 -10.28
CA ILE A 77 -12.78 14.61 -10.85
C ILE A 77 -11.72 14.77 -9.77
N GLY A 78 -11.71 15.92 -9.08
CA GLY A 78 -10.76 16.17 -7.99
C GLY A 78 -10.91 15.18 -6.83
N ALA A 79 -12.15 14.81 -6.49
CA ALA A 79 -12.39 13.78 -5.47
C ALA A 79 -11.83 12.41 -5.89
N ILE A 80 -11.97 12.01 -7.15
CA ILE A 80 -11.41 10.77 -7.68
C ILE A 80 -9.87 10.81 -7.65
N GLU A 81 -9.26 11.93 -8.03
CA GLU A 81 -7.80 12.08 -7.99
C GLU A 81 -7.25 11.90 -6.56
N ASP A 82 -7.87 12.55 -5.59
CA ASP A 82 -7.51 12.44 -4.18
C ASP A 82 -7.68 11.02 -3.65
N GLU A 83 -8.77 10.34 -4.03
CA GLU A 83 -9.04 8.96 -3.64
C GLU A 83 -8.03 7.98 -4.28
N ILE A 84 -7.64 8.19 -5.53
CA ILE A 84 -6.60 7.38 -6.21
C ILE A 84 -5.24 7.60 -5.55
N LYS A 85 -4.89 8.84 -5.24
CA LYS A 85 -3.65 9.17 -4.52
C LYS A 85 -3.64 8.47 -3.16
N ARG A 86 -4.71 8.59 -2.39
CA ARG A 86 -4.83 7.96 -1.07
C ARG A 86 -4.78 6.43 -1.16
N GLN A 87 -5.44 5.84 -2.16
CA GLN A 87 -5.37 4.40 -2.42
C GLN A 87 -3.92 3.96 -2.65
N LYS A 88 -3.13 4.69 -3.46
CA LYS A 88 -1.70 4.39 -3.68
C LYS A 88 -0.88 4.52 -2.39
N GLU A 89 -1.12 5.54 -1.58
CA GLU A 89 -0.46 5.69 -0.28
C GLU A 89 -0.72 4.48 0.63
N PHE A 90 -1.96 4.00 0.71
CA PHE A 90 -2.27 2.82 1.50
C PHE A 90 -1.74 1.51 0.89
N PHE A 91 -1.66 1.37 -0.43
CA PHE A 91 -0.95 0.24 -1.04
C PHE A 91 0.54 0.26 -0.71
N TRP A 92 1.16 1.44 -0.72
CA TRP A 92 2.56 1.58 -0.35
C TRP A 92 2.78 1.20 1.12
N LEU A 93 1.91 1.67 2.01
CA LEU A 93 1.91 1.26 3.42
C LEU A 93 1.68 -0.24 3.58
N PHE A 94 0.75 -0.83 2.83
CA PHE A 94 0.45 -2.25 2.86
C PHE A 94 1.69 -3.08 2.50
N PHE A 95 2.29 -2.84 1.33
CA PHE A 95 3.47 -3.60 0.91
C PHE A 95 4.66 -3.39 1.85
N SER A 96 4.86 -2.17 2.34
CA SER A 96 5.95 -1.88 3.28
C SER A 96 5.74 -2.61 4.61
N ALA A 97 4.56 -2.47 5.22
CA ALA A 97 4.25 -3.06 6.52
C ALA A 97 4.25 -4.59 6.47
N VAL A 98 3.64 -5.18 5.43
CA VAL A 98 3.59 -6.64 5.27
C VAL A 98 4.99 -7.22 5.07
N THR A 99 5.82 -6.63 4.20
CA THR A 99 7.17 -7.15 3.96
C THR A 99 8.06 -7.04 5.20
N ILE A 100 7.99 -5.92 5.94
CA ILE A 100 8.70 -5.74 7.21
C ILE A 100 8.21 -6.75 8.26
N SER A 101 6.90 -6.94 8.39
CA SER A 101 6.33 -7.92 9.33
C SER A 101 6.73 -9.35 8.98
N ILE A 102 6.73 -9.73 7.70
CA ILE A 102 7.20 -11.04 7.24
C ILE A 102 8.69 -11.22 7.59
N PHE A 103 9.52 -10.22 7.32
CA PHE A 103 10.93 -10.26 7.70
C PHE A 103 11.11 -10.50 9.21
N LEU A 104 10.37 -9.75 10.04
CA LEU A 104 10.38 -9.91 11.49
C LEU A 104 9.91 -11.29 11.93
N LEU A 105 8.84 -11.81 11.32
CA LEU A 105 8.31 -13.14 11.61
C LEU A 105 9.37 -14.21 11.33
N VAL A 106 9.98 -14.19 10.14
CA VAL A 106 11.06 -15.11 9.75
C VAL A 106 12.25 -15.00 10.71
N TYR A 107 12.66 -13.77 11.04
CA TYR A 107 13.76 -13.53 11.98
C TYR A 107 13.48 -14.12 13.37
N LYS A 108 12.24 -13.96 13.88
CA LYS A 108 11.82 -14.47 15.19
C LYS A 108 11.71 -16.00 15.22
N LEU A 109 11.20 -16.60 14.15
CA LEU A 109 11.14 -18.06 14.01
C LEU A 109 12.53 -18.68 13.93
N ARG A 110 13.49 -18.05 13.22
CA ARG A 110 14.90 -18.48 13.21
C ARG A 110 15.55 -18.45 14.59
N LYS A 111 15.07 -17.60 15.49
CA LYS A 111 15.47 -17.57 16.91
C LYS A 111 14.72 -18.56 17.80
N ARG A 112 14.02 -19.54 17.21
CA ARG A 112 13.27 -20.59 17.92
C ARG A 112 12.13 -20.04 18.80
N MET A 113 11.59 -18.86 18.47
CA MET A 113 10.39 -18.36 19.12
C MET A 113 9.18 -19.22 18.74
N LYS A 114 8.26 -19.47 19.69
CA LYS A 114 7.01 -20.18 19.41
C LYS A 114 6.22 -19.46 18.31
N PHE A 115 5.64 -20.22 17.39
CA PHE A 115 4.98 -19.71 16.18
C PHE A 115 3.97 -18.59 16.45
N TRP A 116 2.99 -18.84 17.33
CA TRP A 116 1.97 -17.86 17.69
C TRP A 116 2.55 -16.59 18.31
N LYS A 117 3.56 -16.72 19.19
CA LYS A 117 4.25 -15.57 19.78
C LYS A 117 4.97 -14.75 18.70
N ALA A 118 5.60 -15.40 17.73
CA ALA A 118 6.26 -14.72 16.62
C ALA A 118 5.26 -13.97 15.73
N ILE A 119 4.07 -14.54 15.48
CA ILE A 119 2.98 -13.86 14.76
C ILE A 119 2.59 -12.57 15.47
N PHE A 120 2.20 -12.65 16.75
CA PHE A 120 1.76 -11.48 17.50
C PHE A 120 2.83 -10.42 17.58
N GLU A 121 4.07 -10.78 17.91
CA GLU A 121 5.13 -9.79 18.04
C GLU A 121 5.69 -9.29 16.68
N SER A 122 5.31 -9.88 15.55
CA SER A 122 5.66 -9.36 14.22
C SER A 122 4.66 -8.32 13.69
N ASN A 123 3.55 -8.12 14.41
CA ASN A 123 2.44 -7.24 14.03
C ASN A 123 1.82 -7.55 12.66
N ILE A 124 2.04 -8.75 12.11
CA ILE A 124 1.58 -9.11 10.75
C ILE A 124 0.07 -8.92 10.55
N ILE A 125 -0.73 -9.19 11.58
CA ILE A 125 -2.19 -9.01 11.55
C ILE A 125 -2.55 -7.54 11.32
N ILE A 126 -1.94 -6.63 12.09
CA ILE A 126 -2.19 -5.19 11.99
C ILE A 126 -1.66 -4.64 10.66
N SER A 127 -0.46 -5.06 10.27
CA SER A 127 0.17 -4.67 9.00
C SER A 127 -0.65 -5.04 7.77
N VAL A 128 -1.47 -6.09 7.86
CA VAL A 128 -2.38 -6.51 6.80
C VAL A 128 -3.72 -5.78 6.92
N LEU A 129 -4.38 -5.86 8.07
CA LEU A 129 -5.76 -5.40 8.23
C LEU A 129 -5.92 -3.89 8.09
N PHE A 130 -5.02 -3.11 8.71
CA PHE A 130 -5.17 -1.66 8.73
C PHE A 130 -5.14 -1.04 7.33
N PRO A 131 -4.12 -1.30 6.48
CA PRO A 131 -4.09 -0.74 5.13
C PRO A 131 -5.22 -1.27 4.24
N ILE A 132 -5.59 -2.56 4.36
CA ILE A 132 -6.65 -3.17 3.53
C ILE A 132 -7.99 -2.44 3.72
N VAL A 133 -8.36 -2.10 4.95
CA VAL A 133 -9.62 -1.38 5.22
C VAL A 133 -9.65 -0.04 4.48
N HIS A 134 -8.54 0.70 4.52
CA HIS A 134 -8.44 2.00 3.87
C HIS A 134 -8.35 1.90 2.34
N ILE A 135 -7.69 0.88 1.81
CA ILE A 135 -7.67 0.58 0.37
C ILE A 135 -9.10 0.31 -0.11
N SER A 136 -9.81 -0.62 0.53
CA SER A 136 -11.18 -0.99 0.16
C SER A 136 -12.13 0.20 0.24
N SER A 137 -12.01 1.03 1.28
CA SER A 137 -12.79 2.27 1.40
C SER A 137 -12.56 3.22 0.23
N SER A 138 -11.29 3.40 -0.17
CA SER A 138 -10.95 4.30 -1.28
C SER A 138 -11.40 3.74 -2.63
N VAL A 139 -11.22 2.44 -2.87
CA VAL A 139 -11.72 1.75 -4.08
C VAL A 139 -13.24 1.86 -4.20
N ASN A 140 -13.97 1.64 -3.10
CA ASN A 140 -15.42 1.76 -3.09
C ASN A 140 -15.88 3.20 -3.34
N ARG A 141 -15.19 4.19 -2.77
CA ARG A 141 -15.49 5.61 -3.03
C ARG A 141 -15.27 5.99 -4.49
N ILE A 142 -14.16 5.57 -5.10
CA ILE A 142 -13.91 5.78 -6.53
C ILE A 142 -15.04 5.14 -7.34
N SER A 143 -15.39 3.89 -7.05
CA SER A 143 -16.49 3.18 -7.72
C SER A 143 -17.83 3.91 -7.62
N ASN A 144 -18.12 4.54 -6.48
CA ASN A 144 -19.35 5.31 -6.28
C ASN A 144 -19.32 6.66 -6.99
N LEU A 145 -18.15 7.26 -7.16
CA LEU A 145 -18.01 8.55 -7.85
C LEU A 145 -18.12 8.43 -9.37
N ILE A 146 -17.71 7.29 -9.92
CA ILE A 146 -17.78 7.00 -11.36
C ILE A 146 -19.10 6.37 -11.81
N SER A 147 -19.92 5.89 -10.87
CA SER A 147 -21.27 5.37 -11.14
C SER A 147 -22.31 6.50 -11.17
#